data_AF-A0A0B1P1C0-F1
#
_entry.id   AF-A0A0B1P1C0-F1
#
_cell.length_a   1.000
_cell.length_b   1.000
_cell.length_c   1.000
_cell.angle_alpha   90.00
_cell.angle_beta   90.00
_cell.angle_gamma   90.00
#
_symmetry.space_group_name_H-M   'P 1'
#
loop_
_entity.id
_entity.type
_entity.pdbx_description
1 polymer ?
#
loop_
_entity_poly.entity_id
_entity_poly.type
_entity_poly.pdbx_seq_one_letter_code
_entity_poly.pdbx_strand_id
1 'polypeptide(L)'
;MRPSFLKLYGRNVLEAPHRTWMAFFTKAPRPGFRVFDESGVMRNFKKQQSPEFCKRCNGHHPPKNCSRAPSCGNCGSTMHSEDLCMAQTRCKNCGGPHRSDSKKCLARPTRSGLPSKEQLKTYRQAGEREYQAILRANAAEKMATTAESESSNIASSKSSEITDASPIEATIVDAMRL
;
A
#
# COMPACT_ATOMS: atom_id res chain seq x y z
N MET A 1 11.95 48.50 8.42
CA MET A 1 10.81 47.60 8.75
C MET A 1 11.37 46.41 9.52
N ARG A 2 10.86 46.08 10.71
CA ARG A 2 11.44 45.02 11.57
C ARG A 2 10.58 43.76 11.50
N PRO A 3 11.16 42.56 11.29
CA PRO A 3 10.41 41.31 11.34
C PRO A 3 9.95 41.01 12.77
N SER A 4 8.77 40.40 12.91
CA SER A 4 8.25 39.93 14.19
C SER A 4 8.93 38.64 14.66
N PHE A 5 9.34 37.79 13.73
CA PHE A 5 10.04 36.55 14.04
C PHE A 5 10.93 36.10 12.86
N LEU A 6 12.04 35.43 13.16
CA LEU A 6 12.93 34.79 12.19
C LEU A 6 12.96 33.28 12.42
N LYS A 7 12.84 32.50 11.35
CA LYS A 7 12.95 31.02 11.40
C LYS A 7 13.91 30.52 10.33
N LEU A 8 14.73 29.53 10.66
CA LEU A 8 15.47 28.78 9.64
C LEU A 8 14.50 28.06 8.69
N TYR A 9 14.78 28.17 7.39
CA TYR A 9 13.99 27.57 6.33
C TYR A 9 14.79 26.51 5.58
N GLY A 10 14.14 25.39 5.27
CA GLY A 10 14.77 24.23 4.65
C GLY A 10 15.44 23.29 5.66
N ARG A 11 16.19 22.30 5.15
CA ARG A 11 17.00 21.41 5.99
C ARG A 11 18.20 22.17 6.54
N ASN A 12 18.41 22.08 7.84
CA ASN A 12 19.60 22.62 8.49
C ASN A 12 20.74 21.60 8.39
N VAL A 13 21.44 21.62 7.24
CA VAL A 13 22.65 20.82 7.04
C VAL A 13 23.84 21.63 7.57
N LEU A 14 24.56 21.08 8.54
CA LEU A 14 25.63 21.80 9.24
C LEU A 14 26.75 22.27 8.30
N GLU A 15 27.03 21.50 7.24
CA GLU A 15 28.06 21.73 6.23
C GLU A 15 27.63 22.63 5.07
N ALA A 16 26.38 23.11 5.05
CA ALA A 16 25.92 23.96 3.96
C ALA A 16 26.64 25.33 3.97
N PRO A 17 27.18 25.80 2.84
CA PRO A 17 27.90 27.08 2.77
C PRO A 17 26.99 28.29 3.06
N HIS A 18 25.67 28.14 2.87
CA HIS A 18 24.68 29.16 3.14
C HIS A 18 23.46 28.57 3.85
N ARG A 19 22.85 29.37 4.75
CA ARG A 19 21.60 29.03 5.44
C ARG A 19 20.51 30.01 5.01
N THR A 20 19.31 29.48 4.76
CA THR A 20 18.16 30.33 4.40
C THR A 20 17.34 30.64 5.64
N TRP A 21 17.04 31.92 5.84
CA TRP A 21 16.17 32.39 6.92
C TRP A 21 14.86 32.93 6.34
N MET A 22 13.75 32.67 7.03
CA MET A 22 12.43 33.20 6.73
C MET A 22 12.07 34.26 7.76
N ALA A 23 11.82 35.47 7.27
CA ALA A 23 11.37 36.60 8.07
C ALA A 23 9.85 36.73 8.02
N PHE A 24 9.22 36.73 9.20
CA PHE A 24 7.79 36.92 9.35
C PHE A 24 7.53 38.37 9.74
N PHE A 25 6.51 38.98 9.11
CA PHE A 25 6.11 40.36 9.36
C PHE A 25 4.63 40.39 9.72
N THR A 26 4.26 41.21 10.70
CA THR A 26 2.85 41.43 11.09
C THR A 26 2.08 42.25 10.06
N LYS A 27 2.78 43.05 9.25
CA LYS A 27 2.24 43.82 8.14
C LYS A 27 3.02 43.48 6.87
N ALA A 28 2.33 43.41 5.74
CA ALA A 28 2.98 43.15 4.46
C ALA A 28 4.02 44.24 4.15
N PRO A 29 5.28 43.86 3.80
CA PRO A 29 6.26 44.81 3.29
C PRO A 29 5.77 45.48 2.02
N ARG A 30 6.26 46.69 1.74
CA ARG A 30 5.98 47.39 0.48
C ARG A 30 6.50 46.57 -0.71
N PRO A 31 5.84 46.60 -1.88
CA PRO A 31 6.38 46.02 -3.11
C PRO A 31 7.81 46.54 -3.35
N GLY A 32 8.73 45.64 -3.72
CA GLY A 32 10.14 46.01 -3.94
C GLY A 32 11.02 46.06 -2.69
N PHE A 33 10.50 45.71 -1.50
CA PHE A 33 11.30 45.67 -0.27
C PHE A 33 12.56 44.79 -0.42
N ARG A 34 13.70 45.32 0.04
CA ARG A 34 14.99 44.65 0.06
C ARG A 34 15.51 44.62 1.50
N VAL A 35 16.22 43.55 1.85
CA VAL A 35 16.91 43.43 3.12
C VAL A 35 18.26 44.14 2.95
N PHE A 36 18.52 45.15 3.79
CA PHE A 36 19.73 46.00 3.74
C PHE A 36 19.98 46.69 2.40
N ASP A 37 18.96 46.83 1.54
CA ASP A 37 19.04 47.39 0.17
C ASP A 37 19.98 46.70 -0.82
N GLU A 38 20.85 45.80 -0.35
CA GLU A 38 21.76 44.98 -1.15
C GLU A 38 21.13 43.65 -1.59
N SER A 39 20.10 43.16 -0.89
CA SER A 39 19.48 41.88 -1.23
C SER A 39 18.64 41.97 -2.51
N GLY A 40 18.35 40.79 -3.09
CA GLY A 40 17.26 40.65 -4.05
C GLY A 40 15.92 41.09 -3.46
N VAL A 41 14.97 41.48 -4.32
CA VAL A 41 13.61 41.88 -3.91
C VAL A 41 12.94 40.73 -3.17
N MET A 42 12.40 41.04 -1.98
CA MET A 42 11.68 40.09 -1.17
C MET A 42 10.47 39.53 -1.94
N ARG A 43 10.33 38.20 -1.93
CA ARG A 43 9.17 37.50 -2.50
C ARG A 43 8.32 36.94 -1.39
N ASN A 44 7.00 37.03 -1.55
CA ASN A 44 6.05 36.38 -0.64
C ASN A 44 6.27 34.87 -0.66
N PHE A 45 6.40 34.28 0.53
CA PHE A 45 6.50 32.84 0.64
C PHE A 45 5.17 32.19 0.27
N LYS A 46 5.16 31.41 -0.80
CA LYS A 46 4.02 30.55 -1.15
C LYS A 46 4.30 29.16 -0.61
N LYS A 47 3.44 28.66 0.28
CA LYS A 47 3.49 27.26 0.69
C LYS A 47 3.38 26.40 -0.56
N GLN A 48 4.29 25.42 -0.72
CA GLN A 48 4.14 24.46 -1.79
C GLN A 48 2.84 23.70 -1.56
N GLN A 49 1.90 23.78 -2.52
CA GLN A 49 0.73 22.93 -2.48
C GLN A 49 1.18 21.51 -2.80
N SER A 50 0.80 20.55 -1.97
CA SER A 50 1.00 19.14 -2.28
C SER A 50 0.26 18.81 -3.59
N PRO A 51 0.90 18.13 -4.56
CA PRO A 51 0.21 17.75 -5.79
C PRO A 51 -1.08 17.00 -5.47
N GLU A 52 -2.11 17.28 -6.25
CA GLU A 52 -3.38 16.57 -6.18
C GLU A 52 -3.21 15.11 -6.59
N PHE A 53 -4.07 14.24 -6.05
CA PHE A 53 -4.15 12.85 -6.47
C PHE A 53 -5.02 12.76 -7.73
N CYS A 54 -4.43 12.30 -8.83
CA CYS A 54 -5.13 12.11 -10.09
C CYS A 54 -5.90 10.79 -10.09
N LYS A 55 -7.24 10.86 -10.01
CA LYS A 55 -8.13 9.68 -10.03
C LYS A 55 -8.06 8.85 -11.32
N ARG A 56 -7.63 9.45 -12.43
CA ARG A 56 -7.47 8.75 -13.72
C ARG A 56 -6.29 7.77 -13.66
N CYS A 57 -5.10 8.27 -13.37
CA CYS A 57 -3.86 7.49 -13.49
C CYS A 57 -3.25 7.05 -12.15
N ASN A 58 -3.90 7.36 -11.02
CA ASN A 58 -3.45 7.08 -9.66
C ASN A 58 -2.08 7.69 -9.28
N GLY A 59 -1.70 8.76 -9.97
CA GLY A 59 -0.46 9.51 -9.73
C GLY A 59 -0.68 10.83 -8.99
N HIS A 60 0.40 11.44 -8.53
CA HIS A 60 0.37 12.73 -7.83
C HIS A 60 0.82 13.87 -8.76
N HIS A 61 -0.15 14.57 -9.36
CA HIS A 61 0.05 15.72 -10.23
C HIS A 61 -1.30 16.44 -10.46
N PRO A 62 -1.31 17.69 -10.95
CA PRO A 62 -2.55 18.37 -11.32
C PRO A 62 -3.37 17.54 -12.32
N PRO A 63 -4.65 17.24 -12.04
CA PRO A 63 -5.43 16.28 -12.83
C PRO A 63 -5.92 16.83 -14.18
N LYS A 64 -6.04 18.17 -14.30
CA LYS A 64 -6.69 18.84 -15.45
C LYS A 64 -6.18 18.38 -16.82
N ASN A 65 -4.86 18.15 -16.95
CA ASN A 65 -4.22 17.79 -18.22
C ASN A 65 -3.52 16.42 -18.16
N CYS A 66 -4.10 15.46 -17.43
CA CYS A 66 -3.51 14.12 -17.34
C CYS A 66 -3.60 13.38 -18.68
N SER A 67 -2.47 13.19 -19.35
CA SER A 67 -2.37 12.38 -20.58
C SER A 67 -2.19 10.87 -20.32
N ARG A 68 -1.97 10.46 -19.07
CA ARG A 68 -1.74 9.06 -18.71
C ARG A 68 -3.03 8.24 -18.87
N ALA A 69 -2.87 6.99 -19.30
CA ALA A 69 -3.97 6.03 -19.38
C ALA A 69 -4.66 5.87 -18.01
N PRO A 70 -6.00 5.69 -17.99
CA PRO A 70 -6.70 5.28 -16.79
C PRO A 70 -6.09 3.99 -16.21
N SER A 71 -5.98 3.90 -14.90
CA SER A 71 -5.50 2.68 -14.24
C SER A 71 -6.37 2.32 -13.05
N CYS A 72 -6.49 1.02 -12.80
CA CYS A 72 -7.17 0.45 -11.66
C CYS A 72 -6.57 0.97 -10.34
N GLY A 73 -7.41 1.50 -9.44
CA GLY A 73 -6.99 2.00 -8.11
C GLY A 73 -6.47 0.90 -7.20
N ASN A 74 -6.96 -0.33 -7.38
CA ASN A 74 -6.64 -1.50 -6.58
C ASN A 74 -5.30 -2.16 -6.95
N CYS A 75 -5.00 -2.35 -8.24
CA CYS A 75 -3.80 -3.08 -8.68
C CYS A 75 -2.88 -2.30 -9.65
N GLY A 76 -3.29 -1.11 -10.08
CA GLY A 76 -2.53 -0.25 -10.98
C GLY A 76 -2.56 -0.64 -12.47
N SER A 77 -3.23 -1.74 -12.84
CA SER A 77 -3.38 -2.18 -14.24
C SER A 77 -4.16 -1.18 -15.08
N THR A 78 -3.81 -1.05 -16.36
CA THR A 78 -4.55 -0.26 -17.36
C THR A 78 -5.51 -1.11 -18.19
N MET A 79 -5.57 -2.42 -17.95
CA MET A 79 -6.31 -3.39 -18.77
C MET A 79 -7.78 -3.56 -18.37
N HIS A 80 -8.16 -3.09 -17.19
CA HIS A 80 -9.52 -3.25 -16.65
C HIS A 80 -9.93 -2.05 -15.80
N SER A 81 -11.24 -1.89 -15.62
CA SER A 81 -11.82 -0.98 -14.62
C SER A 81 -11.70 -1.57 -13.21
N GLU A 82 -11.80 -0.71 -12.19
CA GLU A 82 -11.67 -1.14 -10.79
C GLU A 82 -12.73 -2.17 -10.37
N ASP A 83 -13.93 -2.09 -10.93
CA ASP A 83 -15.06 -2.99 -10.61
C ASP A 83 -14.83 -4.44 -11.07
N LEU A 84 -13.98 -4.63 -12.09
CA LEU A 84 -13.61 -5.95 -12.63
C LEU A 84 -12.31 -6.49 -12.03
N CYS A 85 -11.74 -5.79 -11.04
CA CYS A 85 -10.43 -6.13 -10.52
C CYS A 85 -10.51 -7.29 -9.52
N MET A 86 -9.99 -8.45 -9.92
CA MET A 86 -9.84 -9.64 -9.06
C MET A 86 -8.42 -9.79 -8.48
N ALA A 87 -7.52 -8.84 -8.78
CA ALA A 87 -6.14 -8.92 -8.32
C ALA A 87 -6.02 -8.55 -6.83
N GLN A 88 -5.06 -9.18 -6.15
CA GLN A 88 -4.66 -8.75 -4.80
C GLN A 88 -4.29 -7.26 -4.82
N THR A 89 -4.77 -6.51 -3.82
CA THR A 89 -4.53 -5.08 -3.73
C THR A 89 -3.03 -4.78 -3.71
N ARG A 90 -2.57 -3.94 -4.64
CA ARG A 90 -1.16 -3.52 -4.79
C ARG A 90 -1.09 -2.06 -5.19
N CYS A 91 -0.46 -1.26 -4.35
CA CYS A 91 -0.33 0.17 -4.59
C CYS A 91 0.56 0.45 -5.81
N LYS A 92 0.07 1.24 -6.77
CA LYS A 92 0.85 1.65 -7.95
C LYS A 92 2.10 2.48 -7.60
N ASN A 93 2.05 3.23 -6.49
CA ASN A 93 3.08 4.20 -6.14
C ASN A 93 4.22 3.61 -5.29
N CYS A 94 3.90 2.77 -4.30
CA CYS A 94 4.88 2.16 -3.39
C CYS A 94 4.92 0.63 -3.44
N GLY A 95 4.07 -0.05 -4.19
CA GLY A 95 4.03 -1.53 -4.24
C GLY A 95 3.40 -2.22 -3.03
N GLY A 96 3.05 -1.49 -1.96
CA GLY A 96 2.48 -2.05 -0.74
C GLY A 96 1.05 -2.59 -0.89
N PRO A 97 0.58 -3.42 0.07
CA PRO A 97 -0.74 -4.09 0.02
C PRO A 97 -1.89 -3.15 0.40
N HIS A 98 -2.07 -2.06 -0.36
CA HIS A 98 -3.17 -1.10 -0.19
C HIS A 98 -3.48 -0.35 -1.49
N ARG A 99 -4.66 0.28 -1.59
CA ARG A 99 -5.05 1.07 -2.77
C ARG A 99 -4.14 2.28 -2.98
N SER A 100 -4.10 2.79 -4.21
CA SER A 100 -3.18 3.87 -4.60
C SER A 100 -3.49 5.24 -3.98
N ASP A 101 -4.75 5.49 -3.61
CA ASP A 101 -5.24 6.71 -2.95
C ASP A 101 -5.15 6.66 -1.41
N SER A 102 -4.71 5.53 -0.87
CA SER A 102 -4.60 5.29 0.57
C SER A 102 -3.71 6.31 1.27
N LYS A 103 -4.16 6.78 2.44
CA LYS A 103 -3.36 7.61 3.35
C LYS A 103 -2.15 6.86 3.93
N LYS A 104 -2.15 5.53 3.88
CA LYS A 104 -1.04 4.68 4.35
C LYS A 104 0.16 4.66 3.38
N CYS A 105 -0.02 5.15 2.15
CA CYS A 105 1.04 5.12 1.13
C CYS A 105 2.20 6.06 1.50
N LEU A 106 3.39 5.51 1.74
CA LEU A 106 4.60 6.31 2.00
C LEU A 106 5.03 7.15 0.80
N ALA A 107 4.64 6.76 -0.42
CA ALA A 107 4.89 7.55 -1.64
C ALA A 107 3.92 8.73 -1.80
N ARG A 108 2.94 8.90 -0.90
CA ARG A 108 2.02 10.04 -0.90
C ARG A 108 2.77 11.33 -0.53
N PRO A 109 2.67 12.41 -1.33
CA PRO A 109 3.21 13.71 -0.98
C PRO A 109 2.69 14.18 0.37
N THR A 110 3.58 14.77 1.15
CA THR A 110 3.26 15.32 2.47
C THR A 110 3.35 16.84 2.44
N ARG A 111 3.10 17.48 3.60
CA ARG A 111 3.34 18.93 3.76
C ARG A 111 4.79 19.33 3.51
N SER A 112 5.73 18.38 3.62
CA SER A 112 7.16 18.59 3.37
C SER A 112 7.53 18.47 1.90
N GLY A 113 6.58 18.17 1.02
CA GLY A 113 6.79 18.02 -0.42
C GLY A 113 6.65 16.59 -0.92
N LEU A 114 7.09 16.36 -2.17
CA LEU A 114 7.12 15.03 -2.79
C LEU A 114 8.31 14.22 -2.24
N PRO A 115 8.17 12.91 -2.08
CA PRO A 115 9.30 12.02 -1.81
C PRO A 115 10.40 12.12 -2.88
N SER A 116 11.65 12.04 -2.47
CA SER A 116 12.80 11.97 -3.39
C SER A 116 12.83 10.63 -4.14
N LYS A 117 13.61 10.56 -5.23
CA LYS A 117 13.81 9.29 -5.98
C LYS A 117 14.36 8.18 -5.09
N GLU A 118 15.27 8.51 -4.18
CA GLU A 118 15.87 7.58 -3.23
C GLU A 118 14.84 7.08 -2.21
N GLN A 119 14.04 7.99 -1.64
CA GLN A 119 12.95 7.62 -0.72
C GLN A 119 11.93 6.70 -1.42
N LEU A 120 11.56 7.01 -2.66
CA LEU A 120 10.66 6.16 -3.45
C LEU A 120 11.25 4.77 -3.69
N LYS A 121 12.57 4.64 -3.88
CA LYS A 121 13.23 3.33 -4.02
C LYS A 121 13.08 2.52 -2.74
N THR A 122 13.36 3.13 -1.58
CA THR A 122 13.19 2.49 -0.27
C THR A 122 11.73 2.10 -0.01
N TYR A 123 10.78 2.98 -0.30
CA TYR A 123 9.35 2.70 -0.11
C TYR A 123 8.86 1.57 -1.02
N ARG A 124 9.33 1.50 -2.27
CA ARG A 124 9.01 0.38 -3.17
C ARG A 124 9.56 -0.94 -2.66
N GLN A 125 10.79 -0.94 -2.15
CA GLN A 125 11.38 -2.14 -1.58
C GLN A 125 10.60 -2.64 -0.34
N ALA A 126 10.24 -1.73 0.56
CA ALA A 126 9.45 -2.06 1.74
C ALA A 126 8.03 -2.55 1.35
N GLY A 127 7.35 -1.81 0.49
CA GLY A 127 6.00 -2.16 0.03
C GLY A 127 5.96 -3.50 -0.69
N GLU A 128 6.95 -3.79 -1.54
CA GLU A 128 7.03 -5.10 -2.20
C GLU A 128 7.19 -6.24 -1.18
N ARG A 129 8.03 -6.07 -0.16
CA ARG A 129 8.20 -7.08 0.91
C ARG A 129 6.90 -7.35 1.66
N GLU A 130 6.16 -6.30 2.00
CA GLU A 130 4.85 -6.41 2.66
C GLU A 130 3.82 -7.12 1.76
N TYR A 131 3.77 -6.74 0.48
CA TYR A 131 2.88 -7.37 -0.49
C TYR A 131 3.18 -8.87 -0.65
N GLN A 132 4.45 -9.25 -0.76
CA GLN A 132 4.87 -10.65 -0.83
C GLN A 132 4.58 -11.44 0.46
N ALA A 133 4.62 -10.80 1.63
CA ALA A 133 4.22 -11.44 2.88
C ALA A 133 2.72 -11.78 2.87
N ILE A 134 1.87 -10.87 2.39
CA ILE A 134 0.43 -11.12 2.23
C ILE A 134 0.16 -12.24 1.23
N LEU A 135 0.86 -12.26 0.08
CA LEU A 135 0.70 -13.35 -0.89
C LEU A 135 1.05 -14.71 -0.30
N ARG A 136 2.13 -14.79 0.49
CA ARG A 136 2.53 -16.02 1.18
C ARG A 136 1.51 -16.45 2.24
N ALA A 137 0.99 -15.51 3.03
CA ALA A 137 -0.04 -15.78 4.03
C ALA A 137 -1.31 -16.33 3.36
N ASN A 138 -1.82 -15.65 2.33
CA ASN A 138 -3.00 -16.09 1.59
C ASN A 138 -2.81 -17.47 0.94
N ALA A 139 -1.60 -17.79 0.47
CA ALA A 139 -1.30 -19.11 -0.08
C ALA A 139 -1.32 -20.19 1.02
N ALA A 140 -0.71 -19.92 2.18
CA ALA A 140 -0.72 -20.83 3.32
C ALA A 140 -2.14 -21.07 3.86
N GLU A 141 -2.96 -20.01 3.94
CA GLU A 141 -4.38 -20.12 4.32
C GLU A 141 -5.16 -21.00 3.34
N LYS A 142 -4.97 -20.81 2.03
CA LYS A 142 -5.59 -21.67 1.02
C LYS A 142 -5.18 -23.14 1.18
N MET A 143 -3.89 -23.41 1.41
CA MET A 143 -3.40 -24.76 1.64
C MET A 143 -3.97 -25.40 2.91
N ALA A 144 -4.14 -24.63 3.98
CA ALA A 144 -4.76 -25.12 5.22
C ALA A 144 -6.24 -25.47 4.99
N THR A 145 -7.01 -24.61 4.31
CA THR A 145 -8.42 -24.89 4.02
C THR A 145 -8.62 -26.11 3.12
N THR A 146 -7.74 -26.35 2.15
CA THR A 146 -7.80 -27.55 1.31
C THR A 146 -7.52 -28.81 2.14
N ALA A 147 -6.51 -28.80 3.01
CA ALA A 147 -6.18 -29.93 3.87
C ALA A 147 -7.29 -30.28 4.88
N GLU A 148 -7.98 -29.28 5.43
CA GLU A 148 -9.14 -29.47 6.30
C GLU A 148 -10.32 -30.09 5.53
N SER A 149 -10.61 -29.60 4.32
CA SER A 149 -11.69 -30.13 3.48
C SER A 149 -11.43 -31.59 3.05
N GLU A 150 -10.19 -31.93 2.71
CA GLU A 150 -9.77 -33.31 2.41
C GLU A 150 -9.87 -34.22 3.64
N SER A 151 -9.51 -33.72 4.83
CA SER A 151 -9.63 -34.47 6.08
C SER A 151 -11.08 -34.76 6.46
N SER A 152 -12.00 -33.81 6.23
CA SER A 152 -13.44 -34.02 6.46
C SER A 152 -14.08 -35.01 5.48
N ASN A 153 -13.62 -35.03 4.21
CA ASN A 153 -14.09 -35.98 3.21
C ASN A 153 -13.59 -37.41 3.50
N ILE A 154 -12.37 -37.56 4.02
CA ILE A 154 -11.84 -38.87 4.43
C ILE A 154 -12.55 -39.42 5.69
N ALA A 155 -12.93 -38.56 6.63
CA ALA A 155 -13.67 -38.98 7.83
C ALA A 155 -15.11 -39.44 7.50
N SER A 156 -15.78 -38.79 6.54
CA SER A 156 -17.14 -39.15 6.10
C SER A 156 -17.18 -40.49 5.34
N SER A 157 -16.13 -40.82 4.57
CA SER A 157 -16.07 -42.07 3.81
C SER A 157 -15.73 -43.31 4.64
N LYS A 158 -15.35 -43.15 5.91
CA LYS A 158 -14.91 -44.27 6.77
C LYS A 158 -15.99 -44.86 7.69
N SER A 159 -17.23 -44.36 7.63
CA SER A 159 -18.36 -44.85 8.44
C SER A 159 -19.26 -45.88 7.74
N SER A 160 -18.90 -46.38 6.57
CA SER A 160 -19.78 -47.24 5.75
C SER A 160 -19.09 -48.48 5.18
N GLU A 161 -18.21 -49.16 5.94
CA GLU A 161 -17.80 -50.54 5.62
C GLU A 161 -17.67 -51.35 6.92
N ILE A 162 -18.78 -51.93 7.38
CA ILE A 162 -18.74 -53.19 8.14
C ILE A 162 -19.36 -54.22 7.21
N THR A 163 -18.51 -54.87 6.43
CA THR A 163 -18.82 -56.09 5.70
C THR A 163 -18.89 -57.24 6.71
N ASP A 164 -20.10 -57.72 6.96
CA ASP A 164 -20.34 -58.92 7.76
C ASP A 164 -20.05 -60.14 6.88
N ALA A 165 -18.87 -60.72 7.04
CA ALA A 165 -18.52 -62.02 6.48
C ALA A 165 -17.61 -62.76 7.46
N SER A 166 -18.15 -63.80 8.10
CA SER A 166 -17.37 -64.77 8.85
C SER A 166 -17.90 -66.19 8.62
N PRO A 167 -17.04 -67.22 8.66
CA PRO A 167 -17.25 -68.48 7.96
C PRO A 167 -17.87 -69.59 8.82
N ILE A 168 -18.30 -70.62 8.10
CA ILE A 168 -18.82 -71.91 8.54
C ILE A 168 -17.81 -72.65 9.42
N GLU A 169 -18.24 -73.14 10.59
CA GLU A 169 -17.67 -74.35 11.20
C GLU A 169 -18.77 -75.28 11.72
N ALA A 170 -18.55 -76.56 11.47
CA ALA A 170 -19.48 -77.66 11.64
C ALA A 170 -19.50 -78.22 13.08
N THR A 171 -20.67 -78.69 13.51
CA THR A 171 -20.78 -79.62 14.64
C THR A 171 -21.73 -80.76 14.28
N ILE A 172 -21.19 -81.98 14.24
CA ILE A 172 -21.91 -83.24 14.26
C ILE A 172 -22.33 -83.52 15.72
N VAL A 173 -23.56 -84.00 15.94
CA VAL A 173 -23.89 -85.24 16.67
C VAL A 173 -25.42 -85.39 16.80
N ASP A 174 -25.90 -86.50 16.24
CA ASP A 174 -27.06 -87.37 16.54
C ASP A 174 -28.29 -86.88 17.33
N ALA A 175 -29.46 -87.19 16.76
CA ALA A 175 -30.57 -87.83 17.48
C ALA A 175 -31.55 -88.57 16.55
N MET A 176 -31.74 -89.86 16.85
CA MET A 176 -32.68 -90.86 16.33
C MET A 176 -34.14 -90.40 16.13
N ARG A 177 -34.86 -90.94 15.13
CA ARG A 177 -35.87 -92.03 15.27
C ARG A 177 -36.75 -92.22 14.02
N LEU A 178 -36.96 -93.51 13.71
CA LEU A 178 -37.99 -94.18 12.88
C LEU A 178 -37.85 -94.08 11.35
#